data_AF-A0AAW6M755-F1
#
_entry.id   AF-A0AAW6M755-F1
#
_cell.length_a   1.000
_cell.length_b   1.000
_cell.length_c   1.000
_cell.angle_alpha   90.00
_cell.angle_beta   90.00
_cell.angle_gamma   90.00
#
_symmetry.space_group_name_H-M   'P 1'
#
loop_
_entity.id
_entity.type
_entity.pdbx_description
1 polymer ?
#
loop_
_entity_poly.entity_id
_entity_poly.type
_entity_poly.pdbx_seq_one_letter_code
_entity_poly.pdbx_strand_id
1 'polypeptide(L)'
;CTVHPRPYSRSHTICGTRGFAQKYPVAPISLEDVCSGEADSVTTEELLQRYQHPFTATIGKEGARTGVPNEMNYIMDYRLIYCLHHGLPLDMDVYDAAEWSC
;
A
#
# COMPACT_ATOMS: atom_id res chain seq x y z
N CYS A 1 16.30 -23.89 -1.21
CA CYS A 1 15.14 -23.02 -1.44
C CYS A 1 14.43 -23.45 -2.70
N THR A 2 13.41 -24.29 -2.59
CA THR A 2 12.53 -24.67 -3.69
C THR A 2 11.57 -23.51 -4.01
N VAL A 3 12.05 -22.51 -4.72
CA VAL A 3 11.17 -21.51 -5.33
C VAL A 3 10.74 -22.06 -6.68
N HIS A 4 9.46 -22.41 -6.81
CA HIS A 4 8.87 -22.69 -8.12
C HIS A 4 9.06 -21.46 -9.03
N PRO A 5 9.44 -21.63 -10.31
CA PRO A 5 9.66 -20.51 -11.22
C PRO A 5 8.31 -19.91 -11.59
N ARG A 6 7.88 -18.91 -10.82
CA ARG A 6 6.66 -18.15 -11.04
C ARG A 6 6.96 -16.65 -10.95
N PRO A 7 6.22 -15.79 -11.68
CA PRO A 7 6.32 -14.35 -11.51
C PRO A 7 6.14 -13.93 -10.05
N TYR A 8 6.87 -12.89 -9.64
CA TYR A 8 6.73 -12.34 -8.30
C TYR A 8 5.30 -11.82 -8.08
N SER A 9 4.68 -12.24 -6.98
CA SER A 9 3.40 -11.70 -6.54
C SER A 9 3.24 -11.93 -5.04
N ARG A 10 2.73 -10.91 -4.35
CA ARG A 10 2.29 -10.97 -2.94
C ARG A 10 0.80 -11.27 -2.81
N SER A 11 0.11 -11.59 -3.91
CA SER A 11 -1.35 -11.78 -3.94
C SER A 11 -2.14 -10.60 -3.38
N HIS A 12 -1.64 -9.37 -3.56
CA HIS A 12 -2.29 -8.15 -3.06
C HIS A 12 -3.60 -7.91 -3.83
N THR A 13 -4.69 -8.43 -3.27
CA THR A 13 -6.06 -8.39 -3.80
C THR A 13 -7.00 -8.14 -2.63
N ILE A 14 -7.94 -7.20 -2.78
CA ILE A 14 -8.95 -6.88 -1.78
C ILE A 14 -10.30 -6.84 -2.50
N CYS A 15 -11.29 -7.52 -1.92
CA CYS A 15 -12.66 -7.57 -2.41
C CYS A 15 -13.61 -7.17 -1.29
N GLY A 16 -14.45 -6.17 -1.53
CA GLY A 16 -15.48 -5.71 -0.61
C GLY A 16 -16.84 -5.65 -1.29
N THR A 17 -17.88 -5.33 -0.53
CA THR A 17 -19.26 -5.26 -1.04
C THR A 17 -19.47 -4.16 -2.08
N ARG A 18 -18.61 -3.13 -2.11
CA ARG A 18 -18.73 -1.94 -2.97
C ARG A 18 -17.53 -1.73 -3.90
N GLY A 19 -16.63 -2.70 -4.00
CA GLY A 19 -15.46 -2.55 -4.85
C GLY A 19 -14.44 -3.68 -4.78
N PHE A 20 -13.50 -3.62 -5.71
CA PHE A 20 -12.42 -4.59 -5.90
C PHE A 20 -11.13 -3.87 -6.29
N ALA A 21 -9.99 -4.32 -5.74
CA ALA A 21 -8.68 -3.83 -6.12
C ALA A 21 -7.65 -4.97 -6.13
N GLN A 22 -6.74 -4.96 -7.10
CA GLN A 22 -5.64 -5.90 -7.21
C GLN A 22 -4.38 -5.20 -7.70
N LYS A 23 -3.18 -5.73 -7.38
CA LYS A 23 -1.90 -5.24 -7.91
C LYS A 23 -1.32 -6.07 -9.06
N TYR A 24 -1.41 -7.39 -8.95
CA TYR A 24 -0.83 -8.34 -9.91
C TYR A 24 -1.85 -9.41 -10.30
N PRO A 25 -1.85 -9.90 -11.55
CA PRO A 25 -0.92 -9.57 -12.64
C PRO A 25 -1.26 -8.24 -13.35
N VAL A 26 -2.51 -7.81 -13.24
CA VAL A 26 -3.00 -6.50 -13.70
C VAL A 26 -3.41 -5.73 -12.45
N ALA A 27 -3.44 -4.40 -12.52
CA ALA A 27 -3.87 -3.55 -11.42
C ALA A 27 -5.29 -2.98 -11.61
N PRO A 28 -6.36 -3.80 -11.73
CA PRO A 28 -7.71 -3.27 -11.84
C PRO A 28 -8.16 -2.68 -10.51
N ILE A 29 -8.88 -1.57 -10.59
CA ILE A 29 -9.66 -1.00 -9.50
C ILE A 29 -11.07 -0.77 -10.01
N SER A 30 -12.05 -1.31 -9.30
CA SER A 30 -13.48 -1.12 -9.59
C SER A 30 -14.18 -0.70 -8.31
N LEU A 31 -14.95 0.38 -8.38
CA LEU A 31 -15.65 0.97 -7.25
C LEU A 31 -17.08 1.31 -7.69
N GLU A 32 -18.08 0.91 -6.89
CA GLU A 32 -19.50 1.12 -7.21
C GLU A 32 -19.84 2.61 -7.46
N ASP A 33 -19.29 3.52 -6.65
CA ASP A 33 -19.48 4.98 -6.76
C ASP A 33 -18.85 5.57 -8.03
N VAL A 34 -17.85 4.89 -8.59
CA VAL A 34 -17.21 5.29 -9.85
C VAL A 34 -17.99 4.70 -11.03
N CYS A 35 -18.60 3.54 -10.90
CA CYS A 35 -19.39 2.93 -11.98
C CYS A 35 -20.81 3.52 -12.14
N SER A 36 -21.35 4.19 -11.12
CA SER A 36 -22.76 4.62 -11.06
C SER A 36 -23.04 6.04 -11.58
N GLY A 37 -22.02 6.83 -11.90
CA GLY A 37 -22.16 8.13 -12.56
C GLY A 37 -21.20 8.22 -13.74
N GLU A 38 -21.73 8.49 -14.94
CA GLU A 38 -21.02 8.88 -16.18
C GLU A 38 -19.53 8.48 -16.25
N ALA A 39 -19.23 7.18 -16.24
CA ALA A 39 -17.85 6.69 -16.18
C ALA A 39 -17.44 5.99 -17.46
N ASP A 40 -17.41 6.77 -18.54
CA ASP A 40 -16.29 6.63 -19.46
C ASP A 40 -15.14 7.47 -18.89
N SER A 41 -13.98 6.84 -18.63
CA SER A 41 -12.62 7.41 -18.57
C SER A 41 -11.85 7.57 -17.26
N VAL A 42 -12.34 7.21 -16.06
CA VAL A 42 -11.43 7.24 -14.87
C VAL A 42 -10.46 6.05 -14.91
N THR A 43 -9.17 6.35 -15.03
CA THR A 43 -8.08 5.36 -15.09
C THR A 43 -7.69 4.84 -13.70
N THR A 44 -7.09 3.65 -13.63
CA THR A 44 -6.49 3.12 -12.39
C THR A 44 -5.50 4.12 -11.80
N GLU A 45 -4.68 4.75 -12.64
CA GLU A 45 -3.66 5.71 -12.24
C GLU A 45 -4.28 6.94 -11.56
N GLU A 46 -5.37 7.48 -12.09
CA GLU A 46 -6.10 8.59 -11.48
C GLU A 46 -6.69 8.20 -10.12
N LEU A 47 -7.22 6.98 -9.98
CA LEU A 47 -7.69 6.48 -8.69
C LEU A 47 -6.54 6.33 -7.69
N LEU A 48 -5.41 5.76 -8.11
CA LEU A 48 -4.22 5.63 -7.27
C LEU A 48 -3.66 6.99 -6.84
N GLN A 49 -3.70 7.99 -7.72
CA GLN A 49 -3.30 9.35 -7.39
C GLN A 49 -4.30 10.03 -6.44
N ARG A 50 -5.60 9.92 -6.73
CA ARG A 50 -6.68 10.50 -5.92
C ARG A 50 -6.69 9.95 -4.50
N TYR A 51 -6.47 8.65 -4.34
CA TYR A 51 -6.47 7.96 -3.06
C TYR A 51 -5.05 7.71 -2.51
N GLN A 52 -4.04 8.44 -3.01
CA GLN A 52 -2.67 8.30 -2.52
C GLN A 52 -2.61 8.64 -1.02
N HIS A 53 -2.07 7.73 -0.22
CA HIS A 53 -1.93 7.94 1.21
C HIS A 53 -1.00 9.13 1.51
N PRO A 54 -1.33 10.03 2.47
CA PRO A 54 -0.52 11.22 2.78
C PRO A 54 0.95 10.94 3.08
N PHE A 55 1.27 9.83 3.77
CA PHE A 55 2.67 9.44 4.01
C PHE A 55 3.42 9.10 2.74
N THR A 56 2.79 8.41 1.77
CA THR A 56 3.44 8.13 0.49
C THR A 56 3.65 9.42 -0.31
N ALA A 57 2.68 10.36 -0.25
CA ALA A 57 2.76 11.64 -0.94
C ALA A 57 3.82 12.60 -0.36
N THR A 58 4.22 12.42 0.89
CA THR A 58 5.19 13.27 1.62
C THR A 58 6.49 12.51 1.91
N ILE A 59 6.48 11.64 2.92
CA ILE A 59 7.62 10.87 3.41
C ILE A 59 8.12 9.86 2.37
N GLY A 60 7.23 9.28 1.57
CA GLY A 60 7.63 8.44 0.44
C GLY A 60 8.46 9.20 -0.60
N LYS A 61 8.10 10.46 -0.89
CA LYS A 61 8.89 11.32 -1.79
C LYS A 61 10.21 11.75 -1.16
N GLU A 62 10.26 11.95 0.16
CA GLU A 62 11.51 12.15 0.88
C GLU A 62 12.42 10.93 0.73
N GLY A 63 11.90 9.73 0.99
CA GLY A 63 12.59 8.45 0.77
C GLY A 63 13.15 8.35 -0.66
N ALA A 64 12.32 8.60 -1.68
CA ALA A 64 12.77 8.61 -3.07
C ALA A 64 13.95 9.58 -3.33
N ARG A 65 13.91 10.77 -2.72
CA ARG A 65 15.00 11.78 -2.85
C ARG A 65 16.30 11.35 -2.17
N THR A 66 16.23 10.52 -1.14
CA THR A 66 17.42 9.96 -0.47
C THR A 66 18.08 8.82 -1.27
N GLY A 67 17.41 8.32 -2.31
CA GLY A 67 17.93 7.24 -3.16
C GLY A 67 17.82 5.85 -2.54
N VAL A 68 16.95 5.66 -1.54
CA VAL A 68 16.69 4.32 -0.99
C VAL A 68 16.08 3.40 -2.06
N PRO A 69 16.46 2.11 -2.12
CA PRO A 69 15.93 1.18 -3.13
C PRO A 69 14.43 0.91 -3.05
N ASN A 70 13.81 1.17 -1.89
CA ASN A 70 12.40 0.92 -1.63
C ASN A 70 11.85 1.96 -0.64
N GLU A 71 11.07 2.89 -1.14
CA GLU A 71 10.48 3.99 -0.36
C GLU A 71 9.54 3.49 0.74
N MET A 72 8.94 2.30 0.56
CA MET A 72 8.10 1.67 1.58
C MET A 72 8.90 1.36 2.85
N ASN A 73 10.14 0.88 2.71
CA ASN A 73 11.02 0.60 3.84
C ASN A 73 11.38 1.90 4.57
N TYR A 74 11.62 2.97 3.81
CA TYR A 74 11.90 4.28 4.39
C TYR A 74 10.72 4.82 5.20
N ILE A 75 9.49 4.73 4.69
CA ILE A 75 8.28 5.15 5.42
C ILE A 75 8.12 4.33 6.71
N MET A 76 8.35 3.02 6.64
CA MET A 76 8.25 2.12 7.79
C MET A 76 9.24 2.50 8.90
N ASP A 77 10.53 2.64 8.57
CA ASP A 77 11.57 3.00 9.52
C ASP A 77 11.35 4.42 10.07
N TYR A 78 10.94 5.36 9.22
CA TYR A 78 10.57 6.71 9.64
C TYR A 78 9.47 6.67 10.71
N ARG A 79 8.38 5.93 10.48
CA ARG A 79 7.25 5.87 11.40
C ARG A 79 7.63 5.26 12.75
N LEU A 80 8.42 4.19 12.72
CA LEU A 80 8.97 3.57 13.92
C LEU A 80 9.78 4.58 14.75
N ILE A 81 10.75 5.24 14.12
CA ILE A 81 11.63 6.22 14.79
C ILE A 81 10.79 7.40 15.31
N TYR A 82 9.86 7.93 14.50
CA TYR A 82 8.99 9.03 14.90
C TYR A 82 8.18 8.69 16.16
N CYS A 83 7.56 7.51 16.23
CA CYS A 83 6.80 7.10 17.41
C CYS A 83 7.68 6.99 18.65
N LEU A 84 8.90 6.45 18.54
CA LEU A 84 9.84 6.35 19.65
C LEU A 84 10.29 7.72 20.16
N HIS A 85 10.55 8.68 19.27
CA HIS A 85 10.93 10.04 19.66
C HIS A 85 9.81 10.83 20.36
N HIS A 86 8.55 10.48 20.09
CA HIS A 86 7.39 11.23 20.59
C HIS A 86 6.58 10.48 21.64
N GLY A 87 6.98 9.26 22.02
CA GLY A 87 6.24 8.43 22.97
C GLY A 87 4.85 8.02 22.47
N LEU A 88 4.70 7.82 21.16
CA LEU A 88 3.44 7.41 20.52
C LEU A 88 3.35 5.88 20.39
N PRO A 89 2.13 5.31 20.34
CA PRO A 89 1.97 3.90 19.98
C PRO A 89 2.48 3.62 18.56
N LEU A 90 2.94 2.40 18.33
CA LEU A 90 3.37 1.95 17.00
C LEU A 90 2.14 1.69 16.11
N ASP A 91 2.32 1.84 14.79
CA ASP A 91 1.25 1.56 13.81
C ASP A 91 0.92 0.07 13.69
N MET A 92 1.87 -0.80 14.08
CA MET A 92 1.72 -2.25 14.22
C MET A 92 2.38 -2.65 15.54
N ASP A 93 1.65 -3.33 16.41
CA ASP A 93 2.09 -3.67 17.76
C ASP A 93 2.60 -5.12 17.90
N VAL A 94 2.88 -5.53 19.15
CA VAL A 94 3.39 -6.88 19.44
C VAL A 94 2.35 -7.98 19.20
N TYR A 95 1.05 -7.67 19.30
CA TYR A 95 -0.02 -8.63 19.06
C TYR A 95 -0.22 -8.84 17.55
N ASP A 96 -0.10 -7.79 16.74
CA ASP A 96 -0.09 -7.92 15.28
C ASP A 96 1.07 -8.84 14.83
N ALA A 97 2.27 -8.61 15.38
CA ALA A 97 3.44 -9.45 15.10
C ALA A 97 3.25 -10.90 15.55
N ALA A 98 2.62 -11.12 16.72
CA ALA A 98 2.32 -12.44 17.23
C ALA A 98 1.30 -13.18 16.36
N GLU A 99 0.27 -12.50 15.86
CA GLU A 99 -0.73 -13.07 14.95
C GLU A 99 -0.09 -13.59 13.65
N TRP A 100 0.92 -12.90 13.13
CA TRP A 100 1.61 -13.29 11.89
C TRP A 100 2.72 -14.34 12.05
N SER A 101 3.10 -14.68 13.29
CA SER A 101 4.26 -15.55 13.57
C SER A 101 3.89 -17.01 13.88
N CYS A 102 2.66 -17.43 13.55
CA CYS A 102 2.14 -18.77 13.83
C CYS A 102 2.73 -19.89 12.96
#